data_AF-A0A4Y6V8I9-F1
#
_entry.id   AF-A0A4Y6V8I9-F1
#
_cell.length_a   1.000
_cell.length_b   1.000
_cell.length_c   1.000
_cell.angle_alpha   90.00
_cell.angle_beta   90.00
_cell.angle_gamma   90.00
#
_symmetry.space_group_name_H-M   'P 1'
#
loop_
_entity.id
_entity.type
_entity.pdbx_description
1 polymer ?
#
loop_
_entity_poly.entity_id
_entity_poly.type
_entity_poly.pdbx_seq_one_letter_code
_entity_poly.pdbx_strand_id
1 'polypeptide(L)'
;MVKRHTTPKIYLAGDIVFRPNALSIFQSLKDICAQHGLLGVAPFDGQEEARHLPPGRETILAFVKADRDLMDSCDAGLFCVDPFRRGADMDPGTAVEIGYMHAQGKPLEGYTIDGRSYPEKVEAYWRAAFREALSARAANDAPSSGAMEDPDGMLVHSEGMLQNGMVDGFIQFSGGQISVADDFLEAFSKAVKILSKRL
;
A
#
# COMPACT_ATOMS: atom_id res chain seq x y z
N MET A 1 5.46 -4.67 -36.26
CA MET A 1 5.53 -5.61 -35.13
C MET A 1 4.17 -5.65 -34.47
N VAL A 2 3.50 -6.80 -34.50
CA VAL A 2 2.21 -7.00 -33.83
C VAL A 2 2.49 -6.96 -32.32
N LYS A 3 2.09 -5.88 -31.63
CA LYS A 3 2.04 -5.90 -30.16
C LYS A 3 1.08 -7.03 -29.80
N ARG A 4 1.58 -8.11 -29.20
CA ARG A 4 0.71 -9.06 -28.50
C ARG A 4 -0.01 -8.23 -27.44
N HIS A 5 -1.31 -7.97 -27.64
CA HIS A 5 -2.17 -7.38 -26.63
C HIS A 5 -2.42 -8.42 -25.54
N THR A 6 -1.42 -8.66 -24.70
CA THR A 6 -1.62 -9.33 -23.42
C THR A 6 -2.24 -8.31 -22.48
N THR A 7 -3.38 -8.67 -21.88
CA THR A 7 -4.00 -7.90 -20.80
C THR A 7 -2.95 -7.63 -19.71
N PRO A 8 -2.66 -6.35 -19.36
CA PRO A 8 -1.65 -6.04 -18.35
C PRO A 8 -1.98 -6.68 -17.00
N LYS A 9 -0.99 -7.28 -16.34
CA LYS A 9 -1.10 -7.90 -15.03
C LYS A 9 -0.80 -6.90 -13.93
N ILE A 10 -1.69 -6.77 -12.96
CA ILE A 10 -1.61 -5.77 -11.90
C ILE A 10 -1.51 -6.49 -10.56
N TYR A 11 -0.39 -6.30 -9.87
CA TYR A 11 -0.23 -6.81 -8.51
C TYR A 11 -1.12 -6.01 -7.55
N LEU A 12 -1.93 -6.72 -6.75
CA LEU A 12 -2.88 -6.13 -5.81
C LEU A 12 -2.37 -6.35 -4.38
N ALA A 13 -1.98 -5.27 -3.71
CA ALA A 13 -1.29 -5.35 -2.43
C ALA A 13 -1.94 -4.48 -1.35
N GLY A 14 -1.64 -4.79 -0.09
CA GLY A 14 -2.23 -4.16 1.09
C GLY A 14 -2.52 -5.14 2.23
N ASP A 15 -3.11 -4.60 3.30
CA ASP A 15 -3.53 -5.38 4.47
C ASP A 15 -4.70 -6.36 4.21
N ILE A 16 -5.21 -6.43 2.96
CA ILE A 16 -6.37 -7.22 2.56
C ILE A 16 -6.21 -8.69 2.96
N VAL A 17 -5.00 -9.24 2.87
CA VAL A 17 -4.68 -10.63 3.24
C VAL A 17 -4.99 -10.94 4.72
N PHE A 18 -5.06 -9.92 5.58
CA PHE A 18 -5.38 -10.06 7.01
C PHE A 18 -6.86 -9.83 7.33
N ARG A 19 -7.66 -9.38 6.35
CA ARG A 19 -9.08 -9.05 6.57
C ARG A 19 -9.93 -10.34 6.60
N PRO A 20 -11.00 -10.43 7.42
CA PRO A 20 -11.81 -11.65 7.56
C PRO A 20 -12.38 -12.20 6.26
N ASN A 21 -12.63 -11.34 5.28
CA ASN A 21 -13.22 -11.69 3.98
C ASN A 21 -12.22 -11.49 2.82
N ALA A 22 -10.93 -11.72 3.05
CA ALA A 22 -9.85 -11.41 2.11
C ALA A 22 -10.10 -11.94 0.68
N LEU A 23 -10.51 -13.21 0.55
CA LEU A 23 -10.77 -13.84 -0.74
C LEU A 23 -11.89 -13.13 -1.53
N SER A 24 -13.01 -12.79 -0.88
CA SER A 24 -14.11 -12.10 -1.56
C SER A 24 -13.74 -10.66 -1.92
N ILE A 25 -12.96 -9.98 -1.06
CA ILE A 25 -12.45 -8.64 -1.35
C ILE A 25 -11.56 -8.70 -2.59
N PHE A 26 -10.57 -9.58 -2.64
CA PHE A 26 -9.70 -9.73 -3.82
C PHE A 26 -10.49 -10.07 -5.09
N GLN A 27 -11.55 -10.88 -4.99
CA GLN A 27 -12.41 -11.13 -6.14
C GLN A 27 -13.07 -9.84 -6.65
N SER A 28 -13.63 -9.01 -5.77
CA SER A 28 -14.20 -7.71 -6.16
C SER A 28 -13.15 -6.78 -6.78
N LEU A 29 -11.92 -6.75 -6.25
CA LEU A 29 -10.82 -5.96 -6.82
C LEU A 29 -10.46 -6.44 -8.23
N LYS A 30 -10.37 -7.76 -8.44
CA LYS A 30 -10.13 -8.36 -9.76
C LYS A 30 -11.24 -8.05 -10.76
N ASP A 31 -12.50 -8.10 -10.33
CA ASP A 31 -13.65 -7.77 -11.17
C ASP A 31 -13.60 -6.30 -11.63
N ILE A 32 -13.20 -5.38 -10.74
CA ILE A 32 -12.99 -3.97 -11.07
C ILE A 32 -11.82 -3.82 -12.06
N CYS A 33 -10.68 -4.49 -11.84
CA CYS A 33 -9.58 -4.50 -12.81
C CYS A 33 -10.03 -4.96 -14.21
N ALA A 34 -10.84 -6.02 -14.27
CA ALA A 34 -11.33 -6.57 -15.53
C ALA A 34 -12.22 -5.59 -16.31
N GLN A 35 -13.02 -4.77 -15.62
CA GLN A 35 -13.81 -3.68 -16.24
C GLN A 35 -12.94 -2.63 -16.93
N HIS A 36 -11.67 -2.52 -16.55
CA HIS A 36 -10.69 -1.61 -17.13
C HIS A 36 -9.72 -2.30 -18.10
N GLY A 37 -9.98 -3.56 -18.49
CA GLY A 37 -9.11 -4.32 -19.39
C GLY A 37 -7.77 -4.72 -18.75
N LEU A 38 -7.74 -4.87 -17.42
CA LEU A 38 -6.58 -5.28 -16.64
C LEU A 38 -6.82 -6.64 -15.98
N LEU A 39 -5.74 -7.38 -15.72
CA LEU A 39 -5.79 -8.64 -14.98
C LEU A 39 -5.23 -8.42 -13.57
N GLY A 40 -6.12 -8.33 -12.58
CA GLY A 40 -5.71 -8.25 -11.17
C GLY A 40 -5.12 -9.56 -10.67
N VAL A 41 -3.99 -9.48 -9.97
CA VAL A 41 -3.24 -10.61 -9.40
C VAL A 41 -3.12 -10.40 -7.90
N ALA A 42 -3.74 -11.27 -7.11
CA ALA A 42 -3.68 -11.24 -5.65
C ALA A 42 -2.51 -12.10 -5.13
N PRO A 43 -1.94 -11.82 -3.95
CA PRO A 43 -0.89 -12.65 -3.34
C PRO A 43 -1.29 -14.12 -3.26
N PHE A 44 -2.56 -14.37 -2.93
CA PHE A 44 -3.17 -15.68 -2.86
C PHE A 44 -3.15 -16.50 -4.16
N ASP A 45 -2.92 -15.90 -5.33
CA ASP A 45 -2.85 -16.61 -6.61
C ASP A 45 -1.54 -17.38 -6.81
N GLY A 46 -0.48 -17.02 -6.05
CA GLY A 46 0.84 -17.67 -6.11
C GLY A 46 1.13 -18.61 -4.95
N GLN A 47 0.24 -18.68 -3.96
CA GLN A 47 0.53 -19.28 -2.65
C GLN A 47 -0.09 -20.68 -2.41
N GLU A 48 -0.68 -21.32 -3.43
CA GLU A 48 -1.46 -22.56 -3.28
C GLU A 48 -0.68 -23.67 -2.55
N GLU A 49 0.57 -23.91 -2.93
CA GLU A 49 1.42 -24.94 -2.34
C GLU A 49 1.72 -24.68 -0.85
N ALA A 50 1.89 -23.40 -0.48
CA ALA A 50 2.23 -22.99 0.87
C ALA A 50 1.02 -22.98 1.83
N ARG A 51 -0.23 -22.98 1.31
CA ARG A 51 -1.46 -23.06 2.13
C ARG A 51 -1.58 -24.36 2.92
N HIS A 52 -0.89 -25.41 2.49
CA HIS A 52 -0.91 -26.72 3.15
C HIS A 52 0.14 -26.85 4.25
N LEU A 53 1.06 -25.89 4.38
CA LEU A 53 2.07 -25.89 5.42
C LEU A 53 1.51 -25.34 6.74
N PRO A 54 1.96 -25.85 7.90
CA PRO A 54 1.57 -25.29 9.20
C PRO A 54 2.10 -23.85 9.34
N PRO A 55 1.44 -22.97 10.11
CA PRO A 55 1.97 -21.63 10.40
C PRO A 55 3.39 -21.71 10.98
N GLY A 56 4.33 -20.98 10.41
CA GLY A 56 5.73 -21.01 10.83
C GLY A 56 6.68 -20.37 9.84
N ARG A 57 7.96 -20.37 10.20
CA ARG A 57 9.03 -19.73 9.42
C ARG A 57 9.07 -20.20 7.95
N GLU A 58 8.96 -21.49 7.70
CA GLU A 58 9.05 -22.07 6.35
C GLU A 58 7.90 -21.59 5.46
N THR A 59 6.68 -21.61 6.00
CA THR A 59 5.47 -21.10 5.34
C THR A 59 5.59 -19.63 4.99
N ILE A 60 6.10 -18.81 5.92
CA ILE A 60 6.35 -17.38 5.65
C ILE A 60 7.38 -17.19 4.54
N LEU A 61 8.49 -17.94 4.54
CA LEU A 61 9.49 -17.83 3.47
C LEU A 61 8.94 -18.29 2.11
N ALA A 62 8.06 -19.29 2.10
CA ALA A 62 7.36 -19.73 0.89
C ALA A 62 6.43 -18.64 0.36
N PHE A 63 5.64 -17.98 1.23
CA PHE A 63 4.79 -16.86 0.84
C PHE A 63 5.61 -15.67 0.32
N VAL A 64 6.68 -15.27 1.01
CA VAL A 64 7.56 -14.17 0.56
C VAL A 64 8.14 -14.45 -0.83
N LYS A 65 8.56 -15.70 -1.08
CA LYS A 65 9.05 -16.09 -2.41
C LYS A 65 7.94 -16.00 -3.46
N ALA A 66 6.75 -16.52 -3.15
CA ALA A 66 5.61 -16.47 -4.06
C ALA A 66 5.20 -15.03 -4.41
N ASP A 67 5.11 -14.14 -3.42
CA ASP A 67 4.72 -12.74 -3.61
C ASP A 67 5.75 -11.99 -4.47
N ARG A 68 7.05 -12.23 -4.23
CA ARG A 68 8.12 -11.70 -5.09
C ARG A 68 7.99 -12.20 -6.54
N ASP A 69 7.78 -13.49 -6.73
CA ASP A 69 7.67 -14.09 -8.06
C ASP A 69 6.40 -13.57 -8.80
N LEU A 70 5.31 -13.31 -8.08
CA LEU A 70 4.12 -12.63 -8.61
C LEU A 70 4.43 -11.19 -9.03
N MET A 71 5.06 -10.40 -8.14
CA MET A 71 5.47 -9.03 -8.42
C MET A 71 6.33 -8.98 -9.68
N ASP A 72 7.34 -9.86 -9.81
CA ASP A 72 8.22 -9.96 -10.99
C ASP A 72 7.43 -10.16 -12.28
N SER A 73 6.37 -10.97 -12.24
CA SER A 73 5.52 -11.28 -13.38
C SER A 73 4.47 -10.22 -13.75
N CYS A 74 4.22 -9.25 -12.86
CA CYS A 74 3.23 -8.19 -13.05
C CYS A 74 3.85 -6.96 -13.73
N ASP A 75 3.01 -6.25 -14.49
CA ASP A 75 3.38 -5.06 -15.25
C ASP A 75 3.29 -3.77 -14.42
N ALA A 76 2.41 -3.74 -13.41
CA ALA A 76 2.15 -2.60 -12.53
C ALA A 76 1.59 -3.04 -11.16
N GLY A 77 1.44 -2.11 -10.21
CA GLY A 77 0.94 -2.40 -8.87
C GLY A 77 -0.11 -1.40 -8.36
N LEU A 78 -1.08 -1.91 -7.60
CA LEU A 78 -2.08 -1.15 -6.85
C LEU A 78 -1.97 -1.47 -5.36
N PHE A 79 -1.71 -0.45 -4.54
CA PHE A 79 -1.39 -0.63 -3.13
C PHE A 79 -2.41 0.04 -2.21
N CYS A 80 -3.02 -0.73 -1.33
CA CYS A 80 -3.77 -0.16 -0.22
C CYS A 80 -2.80 0.41 0.80
N VAL A 81 -2.96 1.70 1.11
CA VAL A 81 -2.14 2.42 2.08
C VAL A 81 -2.96 2.84 3.31
N ASP A 82 -4.04 2.10 3.60
CA ASP A 82 -4.84 2.28 4.80
C ASP A 82 -3.99 2.08 6.06
N PRO A 83 -4.24 2.84 7.14
CA PRO A 83 -3.58 2.60 8.42
C PRO A 83 -3.87 1.19 8.95
N PHE A 84 -2.82 0.50 9.39
CA PHE A 84 -2.88 -0.90 9.77
C PHE A 84 -2.82 -1.06 11.30
N ARG A 85 -3.58 -2.04 11.83
CA ARG A 85 -3.61 -2.38 13.27
C ARG A 85 -3.91 -1.19 14.21
N ARG A 86 -4.73 -0.25 13.76
CA ARG A 86 -5.10 1.00 14.47
C ARG A 86 -3.93 1.98 14.66
N GLY A 87 -2.78 1.77 14.02
CA GLY A 87 -1.69 2.73 13.99
C GLY A 87 -1.91 3.84 12.96
N ALA A 88 -0.92 4.71 12.80
CA ALA A 88 -0.89 5.70 11.72
C ALA A 88 -0.36 5.10 10.41
N ASP A 89 0.62 4.20 10.54
CA ASP A 89 1.31 3.59 9.42
C ASP A 89 0.47 2.51 8.72
N MET A 90 0.68 2.38 7.42
CA MET A 90 0.21 1.26 6.62
C MET A 90 0.95 -0.05 6.95
N ASP A 91 0.54 -1.16 6.33
CA ASP A 91 1.22 -2.45 6.47
C ASP A 91 2.69 -2.40 5.98
N PRO A 92 3.68 -2.77 6.82
CA PRO A 92 5.09 -2.75 6.43
C PRO A 92 5.43 -3.76 5.32
N GLY A 93 4.70 -4.87 5.19
CA GLY A 93 4.88 -5.82 4.08
C GLY A 93 4.62 -5.13 2.74
N THR A 94 3.48 -4.45 2.65
CA THR A 94 3.09 -3.64 1.49
C THR A 94 4.09 -2.52 1.19
N ALA A 95 4.69 -1.89 2.21
CA ALA A 95 5.74 -0.88 1.99
C ALA A 95 6.99 -1.47 1.31
N VAL A 96 7.38 -2.70 1.66
CA VAL A 96 8.47 -3.42 0.99
C VAL A 96 8.12 -3.71 -0.48
N GLU A 97 6.88 -4.13 -0.75
CA GLU A 97 6.41 -4.41 -2.11
C GLU A 97 6.41 -3.17 -3.00
N ILE A 98 5.96 -2.01 -2.47
CA ILE A 98 6.04 -0.71 -3.17
C ILE A 98 7.49 -0.40 -3.56
N GLY A 99 8.42 -0.50 -2.60
CA GLY A 99 9.84 -0.25 -2.85
C GLY A 99 10.44 -1.21 -3.88
N TYR A 100 10.09 -2.51 -3.78
CA TYR A 100 10.55 -3.53 -4.71
C TYR A 100 10.08 -3.26 -6.14
N MET A 101 8.78 -3.00 -6.34
CA MET A 101 8.23 -2.73 -7.67
C MET A 101 8.65 -1.37 -8.22
N HIS A 102 8.83 -0.36 -7.37
CA HIS A 102 9.40 0.93 -7.78
C HIS A 102 10.81 0.77 -8.36
N ALA A 103 11.66 -0.02 -7.69
CA ALA A 103 13.03 -0.29 -8.16
C ALA A 103 13.06 -1.03 -9.52
N GLN A 104 11.99 -1.73 -9.88
CA GLN A 104 11.81 -2.35 -11.20
C GLN A 104 11.33 -1.38 -12.29
N GLY A 105 11.05 -0.11 -11.94
CA GLY A 105 10.53 0.89 -12.87
C GLY A 105 9.05 0.68 -13.24
N LYS A 106 8.29 -0.05 -12.43
CA LYS A 106 6.89 -0.38 -12.71
C LYS A 106 5.96 0.80 -12.35
N PRO A 107 4.89 1.04 -13.12
CA PRO A 107 3.84 1.99 -12.74
C PRO A 107 3.14 1.54 -11.45
N LEU A 108 3.03 2.47 -10.49
CA LEU A 108 2.37 2.22 -9.21
C LEU A 108 1.23 3.22 -9.01
N GLU A 109 0.16 2.81 -8.34
CA GLU A 109 -0.88 3.69 -7.78
C GLU A 109 -1.22 3.23 -6.36
N GLY A 110 -1.57 4.16 -5.50
CA GLY A 110 -2.05 3.88 -4.15
C GLY A 110 -3.52 4.20 -3.97
N TYR A 111 -4.13 3.67 -2.92
CA TYR A 111 -5.48 4.04 -2.51
C TYR A 111 -5.68 3.91 -1.00
N THR A 112 -6.52 4.74 -0.43
CA THR A 112 -6.89 4.68 1.00
C THR A 112 -8.28 5.24 1.27
N ILE A 113 -8.87 4.78 2.37
CA ILE A 113 -10.08 5.38 2.96
C ILE A 113 -9.79 6.44 4.03
N ASP A 114 -8.52 6.64 4.40
CA ASP A 114 -8.13 7.64 5.39
C ASP A 114 -7.30 8.76 4.75
N GLY A 115 -8.01 9.78 4.30
CA GLY A 115 -7.44 10.98 3.66
C GLY A 115 -6.76 11.97 4.61
N ARG A 116 -6.70 11.68 5.92
CA ARG A 116 -5.95 12.51 6.86
C ARG A 116 -4.46 12.47 6.52
N SER A 117 -3.76 13.57 6.78
CA SER A 117 -2.30 13.61 6.67
C SER A 117 -1.66 12.68 7.70
N TYR A 118 -0.41 12.28 7.42
CA TYR A 118 0.33 11.41 8.33
C TYR A 118 0.44 11.97 9.76
N PRO A 119 0.75 13.27 9.98
CA PRO A 119 0.77 13.82 11.34
C PRO A 119 -0.59 13.76 12.06
N GLU A 120 -1.69 13.99 11.36
CA GLU A 120 -3.04 13.87 11.93
C GLU A 120 -3.37 12.43 12.34
N LYS A 121 -2.88 11.44 11.57
CA LYS A 121 -3.02 10.02 11.90
C LYS A 121 -2.23 9.65 13.16
N VAL A 122 -0.99 10.14 13.26
CA VAL A 122 -0.13 9.92 14.44
C VAL A 122 -0.75 10.55 15.68
N GLU A 123 -1.20 11.81 15.60
CA GLU A 123 -1.92 12.49 16.69
C GLU A 123 -3.16 11.70 17.14
N ALA A 124 -3.99 11.27 16.19
CA ALA A 124 -5.19 10.52 16.49
C ALA A 124 -4.89 9.17 17.18
N TYR A 125 -3.83 8.49 16.75
CA TYR A 125 -3.37 7.25 17.38
C TYR A 125 -2.94 7.49 18.84
N TRP A 126 -2.07 8.46 19.08
CA TRP A 126 -1.58 8.77 20.42
C TRP A 126 -2.70 9.17 21.38
N ARG A 127 -3.64 9.99 20.91
CA ARG A 127 -4.83 10.36 21.70
C ARG A 127 -5.71 9.16 22.03
N ALA A 128 -5.94 8.28 21.06
CA ALA A 128 -6.85 7.14 21.24
C ALA A 128 -6.23 6.01 22.08
N ALA A 129 -4.95 5.71 21.86
CA ALA A 129 -4.27 4.58 22.50
C ALA A 129 -3.69 4.95 23.88
N PHE A 130 -3.12 6.14 24.01
CA PHE A 130 -2.34 6.55 25.19
C PHE A 130 -2.92 7.76 25.93
N ARG A 131 -3.91 8.45 25.34
CA ARG A 131 -4.47 9.72 25.85
C ARG A 131 -3.45 10.85 25.94
N GLU A 132 -2.45 10.79 25.08
CA GLU A 132 -1.41 11.82 24.97
C GLU A 132 -1.55 12.57 23.66
N ALA A 133 -0.91 13.75 23.59
CA ALA A 133 -0.96 14.64 22.45
C ALA A 133 0.45 14.82 21.89
N LEU A 134 0.56 15.14 20.60
CA LEU A 134 1.84 15.57 20.06
C LEU A 134 2.20 16.96 20.58
N SER A 135 3.48 17.27 20.52
CA SER A 135 4.01 18.60 20.86
C SER A 135 4.85 19.16 19.72
N ALA A 136 5.02 20.48 19.69
CA ALA A 136 5.84 21.11 18.67
C ALA A 136 7.31 20.71 18.88
N ARG A 137 7.95 20.24 17.80
CA ARG A 137 9.36 19.84 17.85
C ARG A 137 10.24 21.08 17.96
N ALA A 138 11.18 21.07 18.91
CA ALA A 138 12.15 22.14 19.04
C ALA A 138 13.02 22.24 17.77
N ALA A 139 13.22 23.46 17.27
CA ALA A 139 14.10 23.70 16.13
C ALA A 139 15.53 23.24 16.46
N ASN A 140 16.15 22.52 15.54
CA ASN A 140 17.56 22.15 15.58
C ASN A 140 18.15 22.21 14.17
N ASP A 141 19.47 22.00 14.05
CA ASP A 141 20.18 22.09 12.77
C ASP A 141 19.92 20.88 11.83
N ALA A 142 19.15 19.88 12.26
CA ALA A 142 18.84 18.72 11.43
C ALA A 142 17.73 19.04 10.42
N PRO A 143 17.85 18.60 9.16
CA PRO A 143 16.74 18.63 8.22
C PRO A 143 15.52 17.91 8.80
N SER A 144 14.34 18.51 8.68
CA SER A 144 13.10 17.93 9.18
C SER A 144 12.04 17.87 8.08
N SER A 145 11.34 16.74 8.03
CA SER A 145 10.18 16.52 7.17
C SER A 145 8.85 16.69 7.93
N GLY A 146 8.89 17.32 9.11
CA GLY A 146 7.71 17.58 9.93
C GLY A 146 8.01 18.53 11.10
N ALA A 147 6.95 19.06 11.71
CA ALA A 147 7.03 20.07 12.77
C ALA A 147 6.68 19.56 14.19
N MET A 148 6.20 18.31 14.33
CA MET A 148 5.70 17.77 15.61
C MET A 148 6.58 16.62 16.10
N GLU A 149 6.55 16.34 17.39
CA GLU A 149 7.10 15.14 18.01
C GLU A 149 6.06 14.45 18.89
N ASP A 150 6.17 13.13 18.98
CA ASP A 150 5.34 12.32 19.85
C ASP A 150 5.85 12.35 21.31
N PRO A 151 5.09 11.80 22.27
CA PRO A 151 5.48 11.77 23.68
C PRO A 151 6.81 11.04 23.97
N ASP A 152 7.28 10.18 23.06
CA ASP A 152 8.59 9.52 23.15
C ASP A 152 9.73 10.39 22.57
N GLY A 153 9.42 11.60 22.09
CA GLY A 153 10.37 12.53 21.47
C GLY A 153 10.71 12.17 20.02
N MET A 154 9.94 11.29 19.39
CA MET A 154 10.15 10.90 18.00
C MET A 154 9.53 11.91 17.05
N LEU A 155 10.25 12.27 15.99
CA LEU A 155 9.73 13.16 14.95
C LEU A 155 8.49 12.54 14.29
N VAL A 156 7.40 13.28 14.28
CA VAL A 156 6.27 13.03 13.40
C VAL A 156 6.59 13.59 12.02
N HIS A 157 7.06 12.70 11.15
CA HIS A 157 7.59 13.03 9.83
C HIS A 157 6.48 13.21 8.78
N SER A 158 6.85 13.25 7.48
CA SER A 158 5.90 13.18 6.36
C SER A 158 4.82 14.26 6.31
N GLU A 159 5.14 15.48 6.69
CA GLU A 159 4.19 16.58 6.59
C GLU A 159 3.74 16.79 5.12
N GLY A 160 2.42 16.89 4.92
CA GLY A 160 1.80 16.98 3.60
C GLY A 160 1.60 15.63 2.86
N MET A 161 1.98 14.50 3.45
CA MET A 161 1.79 13.16 2.88
C MET A 161 0.71 12.37 3.63
N LEU A 162 0.18 11.31 3.01
CA LEU A 162 -0.80 10.42 3.62
C LEU A 162 -0.15 9.30 4.44
N GLN A 163 1.05 8.87 4.06
CA GLN A 163 1.86 7.86 4.76
C GLN A 163 3.33 8.33 4.90
N ASN A 164 4.20 7.42 5.36
CA ASN A 164 5.64 7.60 5.31
C ASN A 164 6.10 8.11 3.94
N GLY A 165 7.02 9.08 3.92
CA GLY A 165 7.37 9.82 2.70
C GLY A 165 8.01 8.94 1.64
N MET A 166 8.61 7.81 2.03
CA MET A 166 9.14 6.82 1.08
C MET A 166 8.02 6.09 0.34
N VAL A 167 6.89 5.80 1.03
CA VAL A 167 5.72 5.13 0.45
C VAL A 167 5.05 6.06 -0.57
N ASP A 168 4.59 7.24 -0.10
CA ASP A 168 3.94 8.23 -0.96
C ASP A 168 4.88 8.64 -2.10
N GLY A 169 6.16 8.88 -1.77
CA GLY A 169 7.19 9.30 -2.72
C GLY A 169 7.45 8.28 -3.81
N PHE A 170 7.60 6.98 -3.51
CA PHE A 170 7.84 5.97 -4.54
C PHE A 170 6.63 5.75 -5.46
N ILE A 171 5.41 5.88 -4.94
CA ILE A 171 4.21 5.90 -5.79
C ILE A 171 4.25 7.11 -6.72
N GLN A 172 4.50 8.31 -6.19
CA GLN A 172 4.56 9.55 -6.98
C GLN A 172 5.69 9.55 -8.01
N PHE A 173 6.89 9.09 -7.65
CA PHE A 173 8.04 9.01 -8.56
C PHE A 173 7.88 7.95 -9.64
N SER A 174 6.97 6.98 -9.47
CA SER A 174 6.56 6.11 -10.58
C SER A 174 5.69 6.85 -11.62
N GLY A 175 5.21 8.05 -11.30
CA GLY A 175 4.22 8.83 -12.06
C GLY A 175 2.77 8.60 -11.61
N GLY A 176 2.57 7.98 -10.43
CA GLY A 176 1.25 7.70 -9.86
C GLY A 176 0.83 8.67 -8.75
N GLN A 177 -0.27 8.34 -8.09
CA GLN A 177 -0.83 9.08 -6.96
C GLN A 177 -1.57 8.15 -5.99
N ILE A 178 -2.06 8.70 -4.87
CA ILE A 178 -2.90 7.96 -3.92
C ILE A 178 -4.33 8.47 -4.05
N SER A 179 -5.25 7.58 -4.39
CA SER A 179 -6.68 7.89 -4.48
C SER A 179 -7.35 7.78 -3.11
N VAL A 180 -8.18 8.78 -2.78
CA VAL A 180 -8.93 8.82 -1.51
C VAL A 180 -10.43 8.73 -1.78
N ALA A 181 -11.15 7.93 -0.99
CA ALA A 181 -12.62 7.90 -0.93
C ALA A 181 -13.09 7.36 0.43
N ASP A 182 -14.33 7.63 0.82
CA ASP A 182 -14.86 7.11 2.09
C ASP A 182 -15.16 5.59 2.03
N ASP A 183 -15.35 5.06 0.82
CA ASP A 183 -15.55 3.62 0.57
C ASP A 183 -14.30 2.97 -0.04
N PHE A 184 -14.00 1.76 0.42
CA PHE A 184 -12.82 1.01 0.03
C PHE A 184 -12.80 0.65 -1.46
N LEU A 185 -13.92 0.20 -2.01
CA LEU A 185 -14.02 -0.17 -3.43
C LEU A 185 -14.06 1.07 -4.33
N GLU A 186 -14.63 2.18 -3.85
CA GLU A 186 -14.56 3.46 -4.55
C GLU A 186 -13.12 3.98 -4.64
N ALA A 187 -12.36 3.97 -3.53
CA ALA A 187 -10.96 4.39 -3.50
C ALA A 187 -10.12 3.55 -4.46
N PHE A 188 -10.31 2.22 -4.44
CA PHE A 188 -9.66 1.31 -5.37
C PHE A 188 -10.05 1.58 -6.82
N SER A 189 -11.34 1.76 -7.12
CA SER A 189 -11.84 2.01 -8.48
C SER A 189 -11.25 3.30 -9.08
N LYS A 190 -11.08 4.35 -8.27
CA LYS A 190 -10.38 5.57 -8.68
C LYS A 190 -8.94 5.27 -9.08
N ALA A 191 -8.19 4.54 -8.25
CA ALA A 191 -6.81 4.17 -8.53
C ALA A 191 -6.67 3.31 -9.79
N VAL A 192 -7.53 2.29 -9.97
CA VAL A 192 -7.55 1.44 -11.18
C VAL A 192 -7.77 2.28 -12.44
N LYS A 193 -8.73 3.21 -12.42
CA LYS A 193 -9.04 4.09 -13.56
C LYS A 193 -7.89 5.01 -13.93
N ILE A 194 -7.09 5.43 -12.96
CA ILE A 194 -5.89 6.26 -13.21
C ILE A 194 -4.79 5.37 -13.79
N LEU A 195 -4.51 4.22 -13.15
CA LEU A 195 -3.49 3.28 -13.62
C LEU A 195 -3.75 2.82 -15.06
N SER A 196 -5.00 2.50 -15.39
CA SER A 196 -5.35 1.96 -16.72
C SER A 196 -5.08 2.93 -17.86
N LYS A 197 -4.97 4.24 -17.60
CA LYS A 197 -4.62 5.26 -18.61
C LYS A 197 -3.11 5.36 -18.86
N ARG A 198 -2.31 4.75 -17.99
CA ARG A 198 -0.83 4.77 -18.03
C ARG A 198 -0.25 3.49 -18.65
N LEU A 199 -1.09 2.50 -19.00
CA LEU A 199 -0.71 1.18 -19.52
C LEU A 199 -1.10 1.00 -21.00
#